data_AF-A0A934E0A2-F1
#
_entry.id   AF-A0A934E0A2-F1
#
_cell.length_a   1.000
_cell.length_b   1.000
_cell.length_c   1.000
_cell.angle_alpha   90.00
_cell.angle_beta   90.00
_cell.angle_gamma   90.00
#
_symmetry.space_group_name_H-M   'P 1'
#
loop_
_entity.id
_entity.type
_entity.pdbx_description
1 polymer ?
#
loop_
_entity_poly.entity_id
_entity_poly.type
_entity_poly.pdbx_seq_one_letter_code
_entity_poly.pdbx_strand_id
1 'polypeptide(L)'
;MPLEFAKTADAEHQNILRARRQTDEAAWELGTRLLRFKQTFGWQKVTQPSTGAPFKDWTDYLRRGVQVGVSTAFKYMDIACFPLSLTLELGLERTYWLKQCTDLTAVDETAEQALALELPTADGKTKPVRQMTAEEAEQAYRLMRDEGRPVERPARPQGTGGAPPPMLTEEVTRWFGANRLRPHVDDKGTPLIDVLDVPVTAASDIFSMLATTYGLVRG
;
A
#
# COMPACT_ATOMS: atom_id res chain seq x y z
N MET A 1 24.46 18.01 9.71
CA MET A 1 23.44 17.00 9.35
C MET A 1 22.34 16.71 10.39
N PRO A 2 22.49 16.82 11.73
CA PRO A 2 21.38 16.51 12.65
C PRO A 2 20.26 17.58 12.72
N LEU A 3 20.59 18.86 12.49
CA LEU A 3 19.63 19.98 12.54
C LEU A 3 18.64 20.02 11.36
N GLU A 4 19.06 19.65 10.16
CA GLU A 4 18.16 19.57 8.99
C GLU A 4 17.20 18.39 9.12
N PHE A 5 17.68 17.25 9.61
CA PHE A 5 16.85 16.07 9.85
C PHE A 5 15.72 16.34 10.86
N ALA A 6 16.02 17.02 11.97
CA ALA A 6 15.02 17.37 12.98
C ALA A 6 13.94 18.30 12.41
N LYS A 7 14.33 19.31 11.61
CA LYS A 7 13.38 20.20 10.92
C LYS A 7 12.47 19.44 9.94
N THR A 8 12.99 18.43 9.24
CA THR A 8 12.19 17.58 8.35
C THR A 8 11.22 16.69 9.12
N ALA A 9 11.63 16.13 10.26
CA ALA A 9 10.77 15.34 11.13
C ALA A 9 9.61 16.17 11.71
N ASP A 10 9.89 17.40 12.16
CA ASP A 10 8.86 18.31 12.68
C ASP A 10 7.87 18.73 11.58
N ALA A 11 8.35 19.04 10.38
CA ALA A 11 7.50 19.38 9.24
C ALA A 11 6.56 18.22 8.87
N GLU A 12 7.05 16.99 8.88
CA GLU A 12 6.22 15.82 8.59
C GLU A 12 5.21 15.52 9.71
N HIS A 13 5.59 15.71 10.98
CA HIS A 13 4.66 15.63 12.10
C HIS A 13 3.50 16.63 11.94
N GLN A 14 3.77 17.87 11.51
CA GLN A 14 2.72 18.85 11.24
C GLN A 14 1.81 18.43 10.09
N ASN A 15 2.34 17.79 9.04
CA ASN A 15 1.52 17.28 7.95
C ASN A 15 0.60 16.12 8.41
N ILE A 16 1.12 15.22 9.25
CA ILE A 16 0.33 14.15 9.89
C ILE A 16 -0.85 14.73 10.68
N LEU A 17 -0.63 15.83 11.42
CA LEU A 17 -1.69 16.48 12.17
C LEU A 17 -2.77 17.10 11.25
N ARG A 18 -2.41 17.61 10.07
CA ARG A 18 -3.36 18.18 9.10
C ARG A 18 -4.21 17.12 8.39
N ALA A 19 -3.67 15.92 8.18
CA ALA A 19 -4.34 14.82 7.49
C ALA A 19 -5.46 14.15 8.32
N ARG A 20 -5.75 14.62 9.54
CA ARG A 20 -6.71 14.01 10.50
C ARG A 20 -8.20 14.16 10.12
N ARG A 21 -8.53 14.30 8.84
CA ARG A 21 -9.92 14.42 8.38
C ARG A 21 -10.56 13.02 8.26
N GLN A 22 -11.88 12.95 8.37
CA GLN A 22 -12.66 11.69 8.34
C GLN A 22 -13.19 11.37 6.93
N THR A 23 -12.30 11.34 5.94
CA THR A 23 -12.62 10.77 4.61
C THR A 23 -11.70 9.60 4.35
N ASP A 24 -12.11 8.67 3.48
CA ASP A 24 -11.28 7.51 3.11
C ASP A 24 -9.92 7.95 2.53
N GLU A 25 -9.93 9.02 1.73
CA GLU A 25 -8.73 9.68 1.21
C GLU A 25 -7.82 10.21 2.33
N ALA A 26 -8.39 10.88 3.33
CA ALA A 26 -7.62 11.42 4.46
C ALA A 26 -7.09 10.31 5.38
N ALA A 27 -7.85 9.23 5.57
CA ALA A 27 -7.40 8.05 6.30
C ALA A 27 -6.23 7.35 5.58
N TRP A 28 -6.32 7.21 4.25
CA TRP A 28 -5.24 6.70 3.42
C TRP A 28 -4.00 7.60 3.48
N GLU A 29 -4.16 8.92 3.30
CA GLU A 29 -3.05 9.87 3.36
C GLU A 29 -2.36 9.83 4.73
N LEU A 30 -3.14 9.80 5.81
CA LEU A 30 -2.63 9.65 7.17
C LEU A 30 -1.86 8.34 7.33
N GLY A 31 -2.38 7.22 6.83
CA GLY A 31 -1.70 5.92 6.83
C GLY A 31 -0.33 5.95 6.13
N THR A 32 -0.27 6.49 4.91
CA THR A 32 0.96 6.62 4.12
C THR A 32 2.00 7.47 4.85
N ARG A 33 1.58 8.60 5.43
CA ARG A 33 2.48 9.47 6.20
C ARG A 33 2.98 8.79 7.48
N LEU A 34 2.13 8.06 8.20
CA LEU A 34 2.53 7.32 9.39
C LEU A 34 3.53 6.20 9.06
N LEU A 35 3.32 5.46 7.97
CA LEU A 35 4.26 4.45 7.46
C LEU A 35 5.63 5.06 7.14
N ARG A 36 5.64 6.12 6.31
CA ARG A 36 6.86 6.85 5.96
C ARG A 36 7.56 7.39 7.20
N PHE A 37 6.81 7.97 8.14
CA PHE A 37 7.37 8.54 9.34
C PHE A 37 8.05 7.49 10.23
N LYS A 38 7.41 6.33 10.38
CA LYS A 38 7.95 5.18 11.12
C LYS A 38 9.24 4.63 10.48
N GLN A 39 9.32 4.59 9.14
CA GLN A 39 10.46 4.04 8.40
C GLN A 39 11.63 5.03 8.25
N THR A 40 11.35 6.31 8.04
CA THR A 40 12.35 7.30 7.60
C THR A 40 12.84 8.21 8.72
N PHE A 41 11.96 8.67 9.61
CA PHE A 41 12.28 9.78 10.51
C PHE A 41 12.54 9.34 11.96
N GLY A 42 11.76 8.37 12.47
CA GLY A 42 11.85 7.89 13.84
C GLY A 42 11.21 8.85 14.84
N TRP A 43 10.15 8.40 15.52
CA TRP A 43 9.30 9.20 16.41
C TRP A 43 10.00 9.77 17.64
N GLN A 44 11.07 9.14 18.10
CA GLN A 44 11.90 9.58 19.21
C GLN A 44 12.57 10.95 18.96
N LYS A 45 12.59 11.41 17.71
CA LYS A 45 13.14 12.72 17.33
C LYS A 45 12.15 13.87 17.47
N VAL A 46 10.86 13.56 17.70
CA VAL A 46 9.84 14.55 18.01
C VAL A 46 9.67 14.60 19.52
N THR A 47 9.65 15.80 20.10
CA THR A 47 9.37 16.01 21.51
C THR A 47 7.94 16.48 21.72
N GLN A 48 7.30 16.05 22.81
CA GLN A 48 5.94 16.49 23.11
C GLN A 48 5.92 18.00 23.41
N PRO A 49 5.08 18.80 22.73
CA PRO A 49 5.08 20.26 22.91
C PRO A 49 4.84 20.74 24.34
N SER A 50 4.06 19.97 25.12
CA SER A 50 3.70 20.32 26.49
C SER A 50 4.76 19.99 27.54
N THR A 51 5.68 19.07 27.27
CA THR A 51 6.67 18.59 28.26
C THR A 51 8.11 18.70 27.79
N GLY A 52 8.36 18.91 26.50
CA GLY A 52 9.70 18.89 25.90
C GLY A 52 10.37 17.51 25.93
N ALA A 53 9.69 16.49 26.44
CA ALA A 53 10.24 15.13 26.56
C ALA A 53 10.06 14.34 25.25
N PRO A 54 11.01 13.46 24.90
CA PRO A 54 10.83 12.53 23.78
C PRO A 54 9.73 11.51 24.09
N PHE A 55 9.10 10.97 23.04
CA PHE A 55 8.11 9.91 23.19
C PHE A 55 8.77 8.59 23.63
N LYS A 56 8.10 7.86 24.52
CA LYS A 56 8.62 6.60 25.08
C LYS A 56 8.78 5.52 24.01
N ASP A 57 7.75 5.36 23.18
CA ASP A 57 7.67 4.37 22.12
C ASP A 57 6.68 4.84 21.03
N TRP A 58 6.55 4.06 19.96
CA TRP A 58 5.66 4.39 18.84
C TRP A 58 4.20 4.50 19.28
N THR A 59 3.75 3.68 20.24
CA THR A 59 2.37 3.71 20.71
C THR A 59 2.09 4.96 21.56
N ASP A 60 3.05 5.40 22.36
CA ASP A 60 3.01 6.68 23.10
C ASP A 60 2.94 7.87 22.12
N TYR A 61 3.75 7.85 21.03
CA TYR A 61 3.67 8.85 19.97
C TYR A 61 2.30 8.87 19.28
N LEU A 62 1.76 7.73 18.87
CA LEU A 62 0.44 7.67 18.23
C LEU A 62 -0.67 8.22 19.14
N ARG A 63 -0.65 7.85 20.43
CA ARG A 63 -1.68 8.25 21.40
C ARG A 63 -1.59 9.70 21.83
N ARG A 64 -0.39 10.26 21.99
CA ARG A 64 -0.21 11.63 22.55
C ARG A 64 0.29 12.64 21.54
N GLY A 65 1.18 12.22 20.65
CA GLY A 65 1.74 13.07 19.60
C GLY A 65 0.75 13.23 18.46
N VAL A 66 0.23 12.12 17.93
CA VAL A 66 -0.79 12.17 16.89
C VAL A 66 -2.17 12.33 17.50
N GLN A 67 -2.50 11.69 18.64
CA GLN A 67 -3.84 11.58 19.25
C GLN A 67 -4.82 10.64 18.50
N VAL A 68 -4.29 9.63 17.80
CA VAL A 68 -5.10 8.59 17.14
C VAL A 68 -4.98 7.31 17.96
N GLY A 69 -6.07 6.56 18.07
CA GLY A 69 -6.05 5.25 18.71
C GLY A 69 -5.06 4.31 18.01
N VAL A 70 -4.29 3.54 18.77
CA VAL A 70 -3.23 2.67 18.22
C VAL A 70 -3.79 1.71 17.17
N SER A 71 -4.94 1.08 17.45
CA SER A 71 -5.62 0.18 16.51
C SER A 71 -6.01 0.89 15.21
N THR A 72 -6.52 2.12 15.30
CA THR A 72 -6.91 2.93 14.13
C THR A 72 -5.69 3.32 13.30
N ALA A 73 -4.60 3.71 13.94
CA ALA A 73 -3.38 4.06 13.25
C ALA A 73 -2.80 2.88 12.46
N PHE A 74 -2.75 1.68 13.06
CA PHE A 74 -2.30 0.48 12.35
C PHE A 74 -3.22 0.13 11.18
N LYS A 75 -4.53 0.21 11.37
CA LYS A 75 -5.48 0.00 10.28
C LYS A 75 -5.27 0.95 9.11
N TYR A 76 -5.06 2.24 9.36
CA TYR A 76 -4.78 3.21 8.29
C TYR A 76 -3.46 2.91 7.59
N MET A 77 -2.43 2.50 8.34
CA MET A 77 -1.16 2.06 7.76
C MET A 77 -1.35 0.83 6.87
N ASP A 78 -2.13 -0.16 7.31
CA ASP A 78 -2.40 -1.37 6.53
C ASP A 78 -3.16 -1.08 5.23
N ILE A 79 -4.16 -0.19 5.29
CA ILE A 79 -4.91 0.27 4.10
C ILE A 79 -3.99 1.02 3.14
N ALA A 80 -3.07 1.83 3.65
CA ALA A 80 -2.09 2.58 2.86
C ALA A 80 -1.03 1.70 2.17
N CYS A 81 -0.99 0.40 2.45
CA CYS A 81 -0.20 -0.54 1.64
C CYS A 81 -0.81 -0.78 0.25
N PHE A 82 -2.06 -0.38 0.02
CA PHE A 82 -2.71 -0.42 -1.29
C PHE A 82 -2.82 0.97 -1.93
N PRO A 83 -2.96 1.07 -3.26
CA PRO A 83 -3.23 2.32 -3.96
C PRO A 83 -4.50 3.02 -3.45
N LEU A 84 -4.50 4.35 -3.51
CA LEU A 84 -5.64 5.18 -3.11
C LEU A 84 -6.91 4.81 -3.91
N SER A 85 -6.80 4.61 -5.22
CA SER A 85 -7.94 4.25 -6.08
C SER A 85 -8.67 2.98 -5.62
N LEU A 86 -7.91 1.95 -5.23
CA LEU A 86 -8.44 0.71 -4.67
C LEU A 86 -9.14 0.97 -3.33
N THR A 87 -8.51 1.76 -2.46
CA THR A 87 -9.09 2.12 -1.16
C THR A 87 -10.41 2.86 -1.32
N LEU A 88 -10.51 3.77 -2.30
CA LEU A 88 -11.76 4.49 -2.59
C LEU A 88 -12.83 3.58 -3.22
N GLU A 89 -12.45 2.62 -4.06
CA GLU A 89 -13.39 1.65 -4.66
C GLU A 89 -13.95 0.69 -3.60
N LEU A 90 -13.09 0.14 -2.75
CA LEU A 90 -13.47 -0.87 -1.76
C LEU A 90 -13.94 -0.27 -0.43
N GLY A 91 -13.49 0.92 -0.07
CA GLY A 91 -13.64 1.50 1.26
C GLY A 91 -12.64 0.90 2.27
N LEU A 92 -12.51 1.59 3.41
CA LEU A 92 -11.48 1.31 4.42
C LEU A 92 -11.56 -0.10 5.03
N GLU A 93 -12.75 -0.54 5.43
CA GLU A 93 -12.93 -1.83 6.12
C GLU A 93 -12.53 -3.03 5.25
N ARG A 94 -12.99 -3.05 4.00
CA ARG A 94 -12.66 -4.13 3.05
C ARG A 94 -11.19 -4.13 2.70
N THR A 95 -10.61 -2.95 2.47
CA THR A 95 -9.18 -2.82 2.15
C THR A 95 -8.29 -3.29 3.30
N TYR A 96 -8.69 -2.98 4.54
CA TYR A 96 -8.01 -3.50 5.73
C TYR A 96 -8.02 -5.03 5.79
N TRP A 97 -9.20 -5.65 5.65
CA TRP A 97 -9.28 -7.11 5.68
C TRP A 97 -8.59 -7.79 4.50
N LEU A 98 -8.61 -7.15 3.32
CA LEU A 98 -7.82 -7.59 2.18
C LEU A 98 -6.33 -7.63 2.52
N LYS A 99 -5.79 -6.59 3.19
CA LYS A 99 -4.39 -6.58 3.65
C LYS A 99 -4.07 -7.75 4.58
N GLN A 100 -4.97 -8.01 5.53
CA GLN A 100 -4.80 -9.10 6.50
C GLN A 100 -4.82 -10.46 5.82
N CYS A 101 -5.65 -10.65 4.78
CA CYS A 101 -5.66 -11.86 3.97
C CYS A 101 -4.36 -12.01 3.16
N THR A 102 -3.90 -10.94 2.50
CA THR A 102 -2.66 -10.98 1.69
C THR A 102 -1.41 -11.27 2.52
N ASP A 103 -1.39 -10.83 3.79
CA ASP A 103 -0.27 -11.12 4.69
C ASP A 103 -0.17 -12.60 5.07
N LEU A 104 -1.30 -13.32 5.09
CA LEU A 104 -1.32 -14.77 5.34
C LEU A 104 -0.93 -15.58 4.12
N THR A 105 -1.09 -15.05 2.91
CA THR A 105 -0.77 -15.76 1.67
C THR A 105 0.70 -15.65 1.27
N ALA A 106 1.49 -14.81 1.98
CA ALA A 106 2.94 -14.64 1.80
C ALA A 106 3.37 -14.37 0.35
N VAL A 107 2.50 -13.76 -0.46
CA VAL A 107 2.80 -13.47 -1.86
C VAL A 107 3.19 -12.00 -1.99
N ASP A 108 4.29 -11.76 -2.68
CA ASP A 108 4.68 -10.44 -3.18
C ASP A 108 3.64 -9.93 -4.18
N GLU A 109 2.56 -9.30 -3.69
CA GLU A 109 1.41 -8.92 -4.51
C GLU A 109 1.40 -7.43 -4.86
N THR A 110 1.21 -7.15 -6.14
CA THR A 110 0.72 -5.85 -6.58
C THR A 110 -0.75 -5.70 -6.18
N ALA A 111 -1.28 -4.47 -6.21
CA ALA A 111 -2.67 -4.21 -5.86
C ALA A 111 -3.67 -5.01 -6.72
N GLU A 112 -3.34 -5.18 -8.00
CA GLU A 112 -4.13 -5.96 -8.96
C GLU A 112 -4.14 -7.45 -8.60
N GLN A 113 -3.03 -7.97 -8.07
CA GLN A 113 -2.95 -9.36 -7.63
C GLN A 113 -3.76 -9.60 -6.36
N ALA A 114 -3.72 -8.67 -5.42
CA ALA A 114 -4.58 -8.72 -4.23
C ALA A 114 -6.06 -8.65 -4.59
N LEU A 115 -6.43 -7.78 -5.55
CA LEU A 115 -7.82 -7.69 -6.03
C LEU A 115 -8.31 -8.93 -6.77
N ALA A 116 -7.40 -9.71 -7.33
CA ALA A 116 -7.72 -10.95 -8.01
C ALA A 116 -8.00 -12.08 -7.02
N LEU A 117 -7.66 -11.97 -5.74
CA LEU A 117 -7.88 -13.06 -4.78
C LEU A 117 -9.36 -13.42 -4.66
N GLU A 118 -9.65 -14.71 -4.77
CA GLU A 118 -10.93 -15.27 -4.40
C GLU A 118 -10.82 -15.87 -3.00
N LEU A 119 -11.50 -15.21 -2.06
CA LEU A 119 -11.39 -15.51 -0.64
C LEU A 119 -12.42 -16.57 -0.24
N PRO A 120 -12.08 -17.46 0.71
CA PRO A 120 -12.99 -18.52 1.14
C PRO A 120 -14.24 -17.98 1.83
N THR A 121 -15.39 -18.58 1.54
CA THR A 121 -16.69 -18.27 2.14
C THR A 121 -17.11 -19.35 3.14
N ALA A 122 -18.09 -19.02 4.00
CA ALA A 122 -18.56 -19.93 5.04
C ALA A 122 -19.14 -21.24 4.49
N ASP A 123 -19.75 -21.21 3.31
CA ASP A 123 -20.31 -22.38 2.60
C ASP A 123 -19.25 -23.25 1.90
N GLY A 124 -17.96 -22.94 2.07
CA GLY A 124 -16.85 -23.73 1.54
C GLY A 124 -16.48 -23.43 0.09
N LYS A 125 -17.04 -22.36 -0.49
CA LYS A 125 -16.67 -21.85 -1.82
C LYS A 125 -15.65 -20.72 -1.70
N THR A 126 -15.33 -20.09 -2.83
CA THR A 126 -14.55 -18.86 -2.92
C THR A 126 -15.38 -17.74 -3.54
N LYS A 127 -15.03 -16.49 -3.23
CA LYS A 127 -15.69 -15.29 -3.77
C LYS A 127 -14.67 -14.16 -3.98
N PRO A 128 -14.71 -13.43 -5.10
CA PRO A 128 -13.79 -12.33 -5.33
C PRO A 128 -14.06 -11.17 -4.37
N VAL A 129 -12.99 -10.55 -3.85
CA VAL A 129 -13.09 -9.49 -2.82
C VAL A 129 -13.98 -8.30 -3.23
N ARG A 130 -14.02 -7.96 -4.52
CA ARG A 130 -14.87 -6.86 -5.04
C ARG A 130 -16.36 -7.11 -4.83
N GLN A 131 -16.77 -8.37 -4.79
CA GLN A 131 -18.17 -8.77 -4.58
C GLN A 131 -18.49 -9.03 -3.11
N MET A 132 -17.50 -8.92 -2.22
CA MET A 132 -17.66 -9.17 -0.79
C MET A 132 -18.06 -7.91 -0.03
N THR A 133 -18.82 -8.09 1.04
CA THR A 133 -18.99 -7.09 2.09
C THR A 133 -17.76 -7.05 3.02
N ALA A 134 -17.67 -6.06 3.89
CA ALA A 134 -16.63 -5.99 4.91
C ALA A 134 -16.69 -7.18 5.88
N GLU A 135 -17.90 -7.58 6.29
CA GLU A 135 -18.12 -8.72 7.18
C GLU A 135 -17.73 -10.05 6.51
N GLU A 136 -18.02 -10.20 5.21
CA GLU A 136 -17.60 -11.38 4.45
C GLU A 136 -16.06 -11.45 4.33
N ALA A 137 -15.39 -10.32 4.10
CA ALA A 137 -13.93 -10.26 4.04
C ALA A 137 -13.27 -10.55 5.41
N GLU A 138 -13.86 -10.06 6.49
CA GLU A 138 -13.45 -10.42 7.86
C GLU A 138 -13.61 -11.92 8.13
N GLN A 139 -14.77 -12.49 7.75
CA GLN A 139 -15.02 -13.90 7.92
C GLN A 139 -14.02 -14.75 7.13
N ALA A 140 -13.69 -14.34 5.90
CA ALA A 140 -12.68 -15.01 5.10
C ALA A 140 -11.29 -15.00 5.77
N TYR A 141 -10.87 -13.86 6.32
CA TYR A 141 -9.62 -13.77 7.09
C TYR A 141 -9.60 -14.78 8.25
N ARG A 142 -10.71 -14.89 9.01
CA ARG A 142 -10.82 -15.87 10.10
C ARG A 142 -10.72 -17.30 9.60
N LEU A 143 -11.42 -17.63 8.50
CA LEU A 143 -11.36 -18.97 7.89
C LEU A 143 -9.93 -19.33 7.40
N MET A 144 -9.20 -18.36 6.84
CA MET A 144 -7.81 -18.56 6.42
C MET A 144 -6.88 -18.76 7.62
N ARG A 145 -6.99 -17.90 8.63
CA ARG A 145 -6.12 -17.90 9.81
C ARG A 145 -6.34 -19.10 10.72
N ASP A 146 -7.59 -19.36 11.06
CA ASP A 146 -7.96 -20.29 12.13
C ASP A 146 -8.22 -21.70 11.60
N GLU A 147 -8.75 -21.81 10.38
CA GLU A 147 -9.09 -23.09 9.74
C GLU A 147 -8.13 -23.49 8.60
N GLY A 148 -7.18 -22.62 8.23
CA GLY A 148 -6.20 -22.91 7.18
C GLY A 148 -6.82 -23.09 5.79
N ARG A 149 -7.99 -22.49 5.52
CA ARG A 149 -8.66 -22.65 4.22
C ARG A 149 -7.83 -22.01 3.09
N PRO A 150 -7.66 -22.70 1.95
CA PRO A 150 -6.87 -22.18 0.85
C PRO A 150 -7.56 -20.98 0.20
N VAL A 151 -6.75 -20.08 -0.34
CA VAL A 151 -7.19 -18.97 -1.20
C VAL A 151 -6.97 -19.39 -2.65
N GLU A 152 -7.97 -19.15 -3.50
CA GLU A 152 -7.84 -19.42 -4.93
C GLU A 152 -7.51 -18.15 -5.69
N ARG A 153 -6.78 -18.33 -6.79
CA ARG A 153 -6.55 -17.27 -7.77
C ARG A 153 -7.32 -17.59 -9.03
N PRO A 154 -7.99 -16.60 -9.63
CA PRO A 154 -8.51 -16.75 -10.97
C PRO A 154 -7.34 -17.07 -11.91
N ALA A 155 -7.59 -17.98 -12.84
CA ALA A 155 -6.59 -18.35 -13.84
C ALA A 155 -6.13 -17.08 -14.57
N ARG A 156 -4.80 -16.84 -14.58
CA ARG A 156 -4.24 -15.71 -15.35
C ARG A 156 -4.63 -15.89 -16.82
N PRO A 157 -5.13 -14.85 -17.51
CA PRO A 157 -5.20 -14.92 -18.96
C PRO A 157 -3.78 -15.22 -19.47
N GLN A 158 -3.64 -16.26 -20.29
CA GLN A 158 -2.37 -16.57 -20.93
C GLN A 158 -2.05 -15.41 -21.89
N GLY A 159 -1.25 -14.46 -21.44
CA GLY A 159 -0.84 -13.33 -22.25
C GLY A 159 -0.08 -13.82 -23.49
N THR A 160 -0.60 -13.50 -24.67
CA THR A 160 0.15 -13.60 -25.93
C THR A 160 1.34 -12.65 -25.86
N GLY A 161 2.55 -13.20 -25.95
CA GLY A 161 3.79 -12.43 -25.90
C GLY A 161 3.84 -11.34 -26.96
N GLY A 162 3.60 -10.09 -26.54
CA GLY A 162 3.79 -8.90 -27.34
C GLY A 162 5.15 -8.27 -27.05
N ALA A 163 5.85 -7.82 -28.08
CA ALA A 163 7.09 -7.08 -27.92
C ALA A 163 6.80 -5.68 -27.33
N PRO A 164 7.56 -5.21 -26.33
CA PRO A 164 7.38 -3.89 -25.75
C PRO A 164 7.72 -2.76 -26.73
N PRO A 165 7.14 -1.56 -26.55
CA PRO A 165 7.53 -0.37 -27.29
C PRO A 165 8.95 0.08 -26.91
N PRO A 166 9.82 0.40 -27.89
CA PRO A 166 11.28 0.51 -27.70
C PRO A 166 11.75 1.69 -26.81
N MET A 167 10.98 2.78 -26.69
CA MET A 167 11.39 3.97 -25.92
C MET A 167 11.33 3.80 -24.39
N LEU A 168 10.46 2.92 -23.88
CA LEU A 168 10.33 2.69 -22.42
C LEU A 168 11.40 1.72 -21.91
N THR A 169 11.92 0.85 -22.78
CA THR A 169 12.83 -0.22 -22.38
C THR A 169 14.25 0.23 -22.10
N GLU A 170 14.85 1.18 -22.82
CA GLU A 170 16.28 1.53 -22.61
C GLU A 170 16.55 2.26 -21.29
N GLU A 171 15.78 3.29 -20.96
CA GLU A 171 15.98 4.04 -19.71
C GLU A 171 15.59 3.19 -18.51
N VAL A 172 14.42 2.54 -18.51
CA VAL A 172 14.00 1.69 -17.38
C VAL A 172 14.97 0.51 -17.20
N THR A 173 15.48 -0.09 -18.29
CA THR A 173 16.52 -1.13 -18.23
C THR A 173 17.83 -0.62 -17.63
N ARG A 174 18.19 0.64 -17.87
CA ARG A 174 19.41 1.25 -17.29
C ARG A 174 19.32 1.36 -15.77
N TRP A 175 18.14 1.55 -15.22
CA TRP A 175 17.92 1.74 -13.78
C TRP A 175 17.69 0.42 -13.02
N PHE A 176 16.92 -0.52 -13.59
CA PHE A 176 16.54 -1.77 -12.90
C PHE A 176 17.34 -2.99 -13.36
N GLY A 177 18.05 -2.88 -14.48
CA GLY A 177 18.58 -4.03 -15.22
C GLY A 177 17.47 -4.75 -15.99
N ALA A 178 17.80 -5.27 -17.18
CA ALA A 178 16.84 -5.92 -18.09
C ALA A 178 16.11 -7.10 -17.42
N ASN A 179 16.77 -7.74 -16.46
CA ASN A 179 16.32 -8.93 -15.77
C ASN A 179 15.14 -8.69 -14.81
N ARG A 180 14.86 -7.41 -14.48
CA ARG A 180 13.81 -7.00 -13.55
C ARG A 180 12.62 -6.34 -14.24
N LEU A 181 12.56 -6.40 -15.56
CA LEU A 181 11.46 -5.84 -16.33
C LEU A 181 10.77 -6.96 -17.08
N ARG A 182 9.45 -7.07 -16.91
CA ARG A 182 8.64 -7.98 -17.72
C ARG A 182 7.63 -7.18 -18.52
N PRO A 183 7.85 -7.01 -19.82
CA PRO A 183 6.85 -6.41 -20.69
C PRO A 183 5.67 -7.39 -20.88
N HIS A 184 4.46 -6.85 -20.92
CA HIS A 184 3.25 -7.57 -21.29
C HIS A 184 2.25 -6.62 -21.96
N VAL A 185 1.12 -7.16 -22.41
CA VAL A 185 0.03 -6.38 -23.02
C VAL A 185 -1.24 -6.66 -22.24
N ASP A 186 -1.98 -5.62 -21.88
CA ASP A 186 -3.27 -5.78 -21.18
C ASP A 186 -4.38 -6.29 -22.12
N ASP A 187 -5.55 -6.58 -21.55
CA ASP A 187 -6.73 -7.07 -22.27
C ASP A 187 -7.27 -6.10 -23.34
N LYS A 188 -6.79 -4.85 -23.35
CA LYS A 188 -7.16 -3.79 -24.31
C LYS A 188 -6.10 -3.56 -25.38
N GLY A 189 -5.00 -4.33 -25.37
CA GLY A 189 -3.89 -4.14 -26.30
C GLY A 189 -2.91 -3.04 -25.88
N THR A 190 -3.01 -2.53 -24.66
CA THR A 190 -2.09 -1.52 -24.12
C THR A 190 -0.80 -2.20 -23.68
N PRO A 191 0.37 -1.78 -24.19
CA PRO A 191 1.64 -2.30 -23.71
C PRO A 191 1.93 -1.80 -22.29
N LEU A 192 2.25 -2.74 -21.40
CA LEU A 192 2.60 -2.52 -20.00
C LEU A 192 3.99 -3.13 -19.71
N ILE A 193 4.64 -2.65 -18.66
CA ILE A 193 5.91 -3.20 -18.16
C ILE A 193 5.78 -3.40 -16.66
N ASP A 194 5.86 -4.65 -16.21
CA ASP A 194 6.01 -4.98 -14.79
C ASP A 194 7.46 -4.72 -14.37
N VAL A 195 7.64 -3.99 -13.28
CA VAL A 195 8.95 -3.86 -12.63
C VAL A 195 8.98 -4.84 -11.46
N LEU A 196 9.82 -5.86 -11.58
CA LEU A 196 9.93 -6.98 -10.65
C LEU A 196 10.93 -6.65 -9.53
N ASP A 197 10.65 -7.15 -8.32
CA ASP A 197 11.54 -7.06 -7.15
C ASP A 197 11.94 -5.63 -6.78
N VAL A 198 11.03 -4.67 -6.95
CA VAL A 198 11.20 -3.29 -6.47
C VAL A 198 10.70 -3.22 -5.03
N PRO A 199 11.55 -2.87 -4.05
CA PRO A 199 11.08 -2.58 -2.71
C PRO A 199 10.01 -1.49 -2.77
N VAL A 200 8.86 -1.70 -2.10
CA VAL A 200 7.71 -0.76 -2.09
C VAL A 200 8.15 0.68 -1.78
N THR A 201 9.19 0.85 -0.96
CA THR A 201 9.78 2.13 -0.60
C THR A 201 10.44 2.89 -1.75
N ALA A 202 10.87 2.21 -2.81
CA ALA A 202 11.41 2.81 -4.02
C ALA A 202 10.34 2.97 -5.11
N ALA A 203 9.33 2.10 -5.15
CA ALA A 203 8.32 2.07 -6.20
C ALA A 203 7.58 3.40 -6.36
N SER A 204 7.22 4.06 -5.26
CA SER A 204 6.52 5.35 -5.29
C SER A 204 7.35 6.48 -5.91
N ASP A 205 8.65 6.53 -5.63
CA ASP A 205 9.57 7.54 -6.18
C ASP A 205 9.78 7.31 -7.68
N ILE A 206 9.81 6.04 -8.10
CA ILE A 206 9.94 5.61 -9.49
C ILE A 206 8.70 5.97 -10.29
N PHE A 207 7.50 5.63 -9.81
CA PHE A 207 6.25 5.99 -10.48
C PHE A 207 6.05 7.50 -10.56
N SER A 208 6.40 8.25 -9.51
CA SER A 208 6.32 9.71 -9.49
C SER A 208 7.28 10.35 -10.51
N MET A 209 8.50 9.82 -10.62
CA MET A 209 9.48 10.26 -11.62
C MET A 209 9.01 9.94 -13.04
N LEU A 210 8.55 8.72 -13.32
CA LEU A 210 8.05 8.33 -14.64
C LEU A 210 6.82 9.17 -15.05
N ALA A 211 5.91 9.44 -14.12
CA ALA A 211 4.76 10.32 -14.34
C ALA A 211 5.19 11.75 -14.69
N THR A 212 6.23 12.27 -14.02
CA THR A 212 6.77 13.62 -14.25
C THR A 212 7.52 13.73 -15.58
N THR A 213 8.30 12.70 -15.93
CA THR A 213 9.17 12.71 -17.12
C THR A 213 8.41 12.41 -18.42
N TYR A 214 7.39 11.54 -18.37
CA TYR A 214 6.67 11.09 -19.58
C TYR A 214 5.21 11.57 -19.63
N GLY A 215 4.73 12.32 -18.64
CA GLY A 215 3.41 12.95 -18.65
C GLY A 215 2.23 11.95 -18.63
N LEU A 216 2.42 10.76 -18.07
CA LEU A 216 1.50 9.63 -18.17
C LEU A 216 0.39 9.58 -17.09
N VAL A 217 0.08 10.69 -16.41
CA VAL A 217 -1.10 10.75 -15.52
C VAL A 217 -1.90 12.02 -15.80
N ARG A 218 -3.14 11.85 -16.31
CA ARG A 218 -4.19 12.87 -16.16
C ARG A 218 -4.91 12.58 -14.84
N GLY A 219 -5.05 13.63 -14.03
CA GLY A 219 -5.72 13.59 -12.73
C GLY A 219 -7.23 13.44 -12.81
#